data_AF-A0A2M6ITP9-F1
#
_entry.id   AF-A0A2M6ITP9-F1
#
_cell.length_a   1.000
_cell.length_b   1.000
_cell.length_c   1.000
_cell.angle_alpha   90.00
_cell.angle_beta   90.00
_cell.angle_gamma   90.00
#
_symmetry.space_group_name_H-M   'P 1'
#
loop_
_entity.id
_entity.type
_entity.pdbx_description
1 polymer ?
#
loop_
_entity_poly.entity_id
_entity_poly.type
_entity_poly.pdbx_seq_one_letter_code
_entity_poly.pdbx_strand_id
1 'polypeptide(L)'
;MSIKQNRSRTIEIIYIIFLGIIIAVFVGLGISAFYNEPKYPEMPSTLKVYSMPIDASKDSSTSADLVDKQEKYDKQVEDYQKNINDYNRNVSIIALIASIIALSVSLLLAQKLLVIADGVLLGGVFTLLYSVVRVFGSGDDKVRFSVVTVGLCVALTLGYIKFIRQEK
;
A
#
# COMPACT_ATOMS: atom_id res chain seq x y z
N MET A 1 50.26 -4.79 -12.49
CA MET A 1 49.21 -5.35 -13.36
C MET A 1 47.88 -5.17 -12.65
N SER A 2 47.15 -4.08 -12.94
CA SER A 2 45.89 -3.75 -12.27
C SER A 2 44.75 -4.36 -13.08
N ILE A 3 44.19 -5.46 -12.59
CA ILE A 3 42.96 -6.03 -13.16
C ILE A 3 41.83 -5.10 -12.73
N LYS A 4 41.58 -4.07 -13.55
CA LYS A 4 40.41 -3.21 -13.42
C LYS A 4 39.20 -4.07 -13.72
N GLN A 5 38.59 -4.60 -12.65
CA GLN A 5 37.42 -5.47 -12.68
C GLN A 5 36.30 -4.74 -13.44
N ASN A 6 36.05 -5.18 -14.67
CA ASN A 6 35.01 -4.63 -15.52
C ASN A 6 33.66 -5.09 -14.96
N ARG A 7 33.07 -4.30 -14.06
CA ARG A 7 31.72 -4.59 -13.55
C ARG A 7 30.76 -4.67 -14.72
N SER A 8 30.08 -5.81 -14.87
CA SER A 8 29.03 -5.95 -15.87
C SER A 8 27.87 -5.03 -15.50
N ARG A 9 27.69 -3.93 -16.26
CA ARG A 9 26.57 -2.98 -16.08
C ARG A 9 25.21 -3.68 -15.99
N THR A 10 25.04 -4.79 -16.70
CA THR A 10 23.83 -5.61 -16.65
C THR A 10 23.56 -6.17 -15.26
N ILE A 11 24.59 -6.67 -14.57
CA ILE A 11 24.45 -7.22 -13.22
C ILE A 11 24.11 -6.10 -12.22
N GLU A 12 24.70 -4.92 -12.38
CA GLU A 12 24.38 -3.77 -11.53
C GLU A 12 22.93 -3.33 -11.67
N ILE A 13 22.42 -3.23 -12.90
CA ILE A 13 21.02 -2.88 -13.17
C ILE A 13 20.07 -3.92 -12.56
N ILE A 14 20.35 -5.21 -12.76
CA ILE A 14 19.55 -6.30 -12.18
C ILE A 14 19.53 -6.19 -10.66
N TYR A 15 20.69 -5.94 -10.05
CA TYR A 15 20.79 -5.78 -8.60
C TYR A 15 20.01 -4.56 -8.09
N ILE A 16 20.08 -3.42 -8.78
CA ILE A 16 19.34 -2.20 -8.44
C ILE A 16 17.83 -2.47 -8.46
N ILE A 17 17.34 -3.13 -9.51
CA ILE A 17 15.92 -3.48 -9.65
C ILE A 17 15.50 -4.45 -8.54
N PHE A 18 16.29 -5.50 -8.32
CA PHE A 18 16.03 -6.49 -7.29
C PHE A 18 15.96 -5.86 -5.89
N LEU A 19 16.95 -5.02 -5.56
CA LEU A 19 17.00 -4.33 -4.27
C LEU A 19 15.80 -3.39 -4.11
N GLY A 20 15.43 -2.66 -5.16
CA GLY A 20 14.25 -1.80 -5.15
C GLY A 20 12.95 -2.57 -4.88
N ILE A 21 12.75 -3.69 -5.56
CA ILE A 21 11.58 -4.56 -5.34
C ILE A 21 11.58 -5.12 -3.91
N ILE A 22 12.70 -5.63 -3.41
CA ILE A 22 12.79 -6.17 -2.05
C ILE A 22 12.44 -5.11 -1.01
N ILE A 23 12.90 -3.88 -1.17
CA ILE A 23 12.58 -2.79 -0.23
C ILE A 23 11.07 -2.51 -0.23
N ALA A 24 10.44 -2.43 -1.40
CA ALA A 24 9.00 -2.18 -1.48
C ALA A 24 8.19 -3.33 -0.86
N VAL A 25 8.58 -4.58 -1.13
CA VAL A 25 7.97 -5.77 -0.51
C VAL A 25 8.19 -5.78 0.99
N PHE A 26 9.39 -5.46 1.46
CA PHE A 26 9.70 -5.37 2.89
C PHE A 26 8.82 -4.36 3.61
N VAL A 27 8.60 -3.18 3.01
CA VAL A 27 7.68 -2.18 3.59
C VAL A 27 6.25 -2.70 3.60
N GLY A 28 5.76 -3.26 2.48
CA GLY A 28 4.38 -3.79 2.40
C GLY A 28 4.13 -4.93 3.39
N LEU A 29 5.04 -5.90 3.48
CA LEU A 29 4.96 -7.00 4.45
C LEU A 29 5.16 -6.51 5.88
N GLY A 30 6.05 -5.55 6.12
CA GLY A 30 6.26 -4.94 7.42
C GLY A 30 4.99 -4.27 7.94
N ILE A 31 4.30 -3.51 7.08
CA ILE A 31 3.00 -2.93 7.44
C ILE A 31 1.99 -4.04 7.76
N SER A 32 1.86 -5.04 6.87
CA SER A 32 0.92 -6.15 7.06
C SER A 32 1.18 -6.94 8.37
N ALA A 33 2.44 -7.09 8.77
CA ALA A 33 2.82 -7.81 9.98
C ALA A 33 2.44 -7.08 11.28
N PHE A 34 2.41 -5.74 11.29
CA PHE A 34 2.14 -4.93 12.48
C PHE A 34 0.79 -4.20 12.45
N TYR A 35 0.16 -4.11 11.28
CA TYR A 35 -1.11 -3.43 11.07
C TYR A 35 -2.03 -4.35 10.27
N ASN A 36 -2.92 -5.05 10.97
CA ASN A 36 -3.77 -6.09 10.38
C ASN A 36 -4.89 -5.50 9.53
N GLU A 37 -5.08 -6.08 8.35
CA GLU A 37 -6.20 -5.74 7.47
C GLU A 37 -7.53 -6.21 8.09
N PRO A 38 -8.58 -5.35 8.12
CA PRO A 38 -9.93 -5.77 8.50
C PRO A 38 -10.39 -6.95 7.66
N LYS A 39 -11.13 -7.88 8.27
CA LYS A 39 -11.70 -9.05 7.58
C LYS A 39 -13.12 -8.75 7.14
N TYR A 40 -13.44 -9.09 5.90
CA TYR A 40 -14.80 -8.96 5.38
C TYR A 40 -15.75 -9.88 6.19
N PRO A 41 -16.92 -9.39 6.63
CA PRO A 41 -17.85 -10.19 7.41
C PRO A 41 -18.44 -11.33 6.58
N GLU A 42 -18.51 -12.52 7.16
CA GLU A 42 -19.12 -13.67 6.48
C GLU A 42 -20.64 -13.57 6.49
N MET A 43 -21.26 -13.71 5.31
CA MET A 43 -22.72 -13.75 5.21
C MET A 43 -23.28 -14.98 5.94
N PRO A 44 -24.21 -14.80 6.88
CA PRO A 44 -24.77 -15.91 7.64
C PRO A 44 -25.52 -16.88 6.72
N SER A 45 -25.36 -18.18 6.99
CA SER A 45 -25.89 -19.27 6.15
C SER A 45 -27.42 -19.22 5.99
N THR A 46 -28.14 -18.69 6.98
CA THR A 46 -29.60 -18.53 6.93
C THR A 46 -30.06 -17.54 5.87
N LEU A 47 -29.28 -16.49 5.58
CA LEU A 47 -29.57 -15.54 4.50
C LEU A 47 -29.27 -16.14 3.13
N LYS A 48 -28.23 -16.97 3.00
CA LYS A 48 -27.88 -17.68 1.73
C LYS A 48 -28.96 -18.65 1.26
N VAL A 49 -29.73 -19.23 2.18
CA VAL A 49 -30.77 -20.23 1.87
C VAL A 49 -32.08 -19.57 1.41
N TYR A 50 -32.37 -18.33 1.84
CA TYR A 50 -33.65 -17.66 1.57
C TYR A 50 -33.70 -16.93 0.20
N SER A 51 -32.58 -16.86 -0.54
CA SER A 51 -32.55 -16.40 -1.93
C SER A 51 -33.07 -17.44 -2.95
N MET A 52 -33.46 -18.64 -2.50
CA MET A 52 -34.23 -19.62 -3.29
C MET A 52 -35.73 -19.38 -3.13
N PRO A 53 -36.59 -19.71 -4.13
CA PRO A 53 -38.03 -19.49 -4.02
C PRO A 53 -38.61 -20.21 -2.80
N ILE A 54 -39.19 -19.44 -1.90
CA ILE A 54 -39.73 -19.89 -0.61
C ILE A 54 -41.12 -20.47 -0.83
N ASP A 55 -41.33 -21.71 -0.40
CA ASP A 55 -42.68 -22.24 -0.17
C ASP A 55 -43.39 -21.39 0.88
N ALA A 56 -44.53 -20.80 0.49
CA ALA A 56 -45.30 -19.79 1.22
C ALA A 56 -45.96 -20.28 2.53
N SER A 57 -45.46 -21.37 3.12
CA SER A 57 -46.07 -22.06 4.27
C SER A 57 -45.32 -21.89 5.60
N LYS A 58 -44.25 -21.07 5.67
CA LYS A 58 -43.51 -20.84 6.93
C LYS A 58 -43.89 -19.56 7.68
N ASP A 59 -44.06 -19.77 8.98
CA ASP A 59 -44.52 -18.92 10.08
C ASP A 59 -43.95 -17.48 10.14
N SER A 60 -44.78 -16.51 10.54
CA SER A 60 -44.46 -15.08 10.62
C SER A 60 -43.38 -14.72 11.65
N SER A 61 -43.09 -15.64 12.58
CA SER A 61 -41.94 -15.55 13.50
C SER A 61 -40.59 -15.70 12.80
N THR A 62 -40.56 -16.37 11.64
CA THR A 62 -39.34 -16.60 10.84
C THR A 62 -38.90 -15.33 10.10
N SER A 63 -39.81 -14.44 9.72
CA SER A 63 -39.45 -13.21 9.01
C SER A 63 -38.76 -12.19 9.93
N ALA A 64 -39.19 -12.04 11.19
CA ALA A 64 -38.60 -11.10 12.13
C ALA A 64 -37.13 -11.44 12.50
N ASP A 65 -36.82 -12.72 12.74
CA ASP A 65 -35.44 -13.19 13.01
C ASP A 65 -34.52 -13.01 11.78
N LEU A 66 -35.05 -13.16 10.57
CA LEU A 66 -34.29 -12.94 9.34
C LEU A 66 -34.02 -11.46 9.08
N VAL A 67 -34.98 -10.57 9.38
CA VAL A 67 -34.76 -9.11 9.30
C VAL A 67 -33.67 -8.69 10.29
N ASP A 68 -33.72 -9.15 11.55
CA ASP A 68 -32.68 -8.83 12.54
C ASP A 68 -31.29 -9.32 12.11
N LYS A 69 -31.19 -10.53 11.53
CA LYS A 69 -29.92 -11.06 11.00
C LYS A 69 -29.40 -10.29 9.80
N GLN A 70 -30.29 -9.85 8.90
CA GLN A 70 -29.93 -9.00 7.76
C GLN A 70 -29.42 -7.64 8.25
N GLU A 71 -30.14 -6.97 9.15
CA GLU A 71 -29.72 -5.68 9.72
C GLU A 71 -28.37 -5.77 10.44
N LYS A 72 -28.14 -6.86 11.19
CA LYS A 72 -26.83 -7.12 11.82
C LYS A 72 -25.72 -7.36 10.82
N TYR A 73 -26.00 -8.02 9.71
CA TYR A 73 -25.01 -8.23 8.64
C TYR A 73 -24.70 -6.90 7.92
N ASP A 74 -25.72 -6.12 7.58
CA ASP A 74 -25.56 -4.83 6.92
C ASP A 74 -24.74 -3.86 7.77
N LYS A 75 -24.97 -3.82 9.09
CA LYS A 75 -24.13 -3.06 10.03
C LYS A 75 -22.68 -3.54 10.04
N GLN A 76 -22.43 -4.84 10.03
CA GLN A 76 -21.07 -5.39 9.97
C GLN A 76 -20.37 -5.02 8.65
N VAL A 77 -21.10 -4.99 7.53
CA VAL A 77 -20.56 -4.57 6.23
C VAL A 77 -20.23 -3.07 6.24
N GLU A 78 -21.09 -2.24 6.83
CA GLU A 78 -20.85 -0.81 6.99
C GLU A 78 -19.63 -0.52 7.88
N ASP A 79 -19.55 -1.19 9.04
CA ASP A 79 -18.41 -1.10 9.95
C ASP A 79 -17.12 -1.57 9.27
N TYR A 80 -17.17 -2.68 8.53
CA TYR A 80 -16.04 -3.15 7.73
C TYR A 80 -15.62 -2.09 6.70
N GLN A 81 -16.56 -1.48 5.97
CA GLN A 81 -16.25 -0.49 4.95
C GLN A 81 -15.56 0.74 5.55
N LYS A 82 -16.00 1.17 6.74
CA LYS A 82 -15.34 2.25 7.47
C LYS A 82 -13.93 1.85 7.92
N ASN A 83 -13.79 0.66 8.51
CA ASN A 83 -12.52 0.17 9.01
C ASN A 83 -11.49 -0.06 7.89
N ILE A 84 -11.92 -0.58 6.72
CA ILE A 84 -11.02 -0.79 5.58
C ILE A 84 -10.58 0.54 4.95
N ASN A 85 -11.47 1.55 4.93
CA ASN A 85 -11.13 2.90 4.49
C ASN A 85 -10.07 3.53 5.40
N ASP A 86 -10.29 3.49 6.72
CA ASP A 86 -9.33 3.98 7.72
C ASP A 86 -8.00 3.21 7.66
N TYR A 87 -8.07 1.88 7.46
CA TYR A 87 -6.91 1.03 7.25
C TYR A 87 -6.10 1.50 6.03
N ASN A 88 -6.74 1.64 4.87
CA ASN A 88 -6.09 2.06 3.62
C ASN A 88 -5.42 3.43 3.75
N ARG A 89 -6.08 4.37 4.45
CA ARG A 89 -5.51 5.68 4.77
C ARG A 89 -4.23 5.54 5.58
N ASN A 90 -4.27 4.81 6.68
CA ASN A 90 -3.14 4.68 7.60
C ASN A 90 -1.96 3.94 6.93
N VAL A 91 -2.24 2.85 6.19
CA VAL A 91 -1.22 2.14 5.40
C VAL A 91 -0.56 3.06 4.39
N SER A 92 -1.34 3.87 3.68
CA SER A 92 -0.81 4.85 2.73
C SER A 92 0.14 5.84 3.40
N ILE A 93 -0.24 6.39 4.56
CA ILE A 93 0.59 7.35 5.31
C ILE A 93 1.89 6.70 5.81
N ILE A 94 1.81 5.49 6.38
CA ILE A 94 3.00 4.77 6.85
C ILE A 94 3.95 4.48 5.69
N ALA A 95 3.42 4.02 4.55
CA ALA A 95 4.21 3.78 3.34
C ALA A 95 4.83 5.07 2.77
N LEU A 96 4.12 6.21 2.83
CA LEU A 96 4.66 7.50 2.42
C LEU A 96 5.87 7.90 3.28
N ILE A 97 5.76 7.77 4.60
CA ILE A 97 6.86 8.06 5.53
C ILE A 97 8.05 7.14 5.25
N ALA A 98 7.81 5.82 5.10
CA ALA A 98 8.86 4.86 4.77
C ALA A 98 9.55 5.18 3.44
N SER A 99 8.78 5.60 2.43
CA SER A 99 9.30 6.06 1.14
C SER A 99 10.20 7.28 1.31
N ILE A 100 9.76 8.32 2.01
CA ILE A 100 10.55 9.54 2.24
C ILE A 100 11.86 9.21 2.97
N ILE A 101 11.82 8.33 3.97
CA ILE A 101 13.03 7.87 4.69
C ILE A 101 13.96 7.14 3.72
N ALA A 102 13.47 6.17 2.95
CA ALA A 102 14.28 5.42 1.99
C ALA A 102 14.92 6.35 0.95
N LEU A 103 14.15 7.28 0.40
CA LEU A 103 14.63 8.26 -0.57
C LEU A 103 15.69 9.19 0.05
N SER A 104 15.50 9.63 1.29
CA SER A 104 16.48 10.46 2.00
C SER A 104 17.78 9.69 2.27
N VAL A 105 17.67 8.45 2.73
CA VAL A 105 18.80 7.53 2.96
C VAL A 105 19.54 7.26 1.64
N SER A 106 18.83 7.10 0.52
CA SER A 106 19.45 6.91 -0.79
C SER A 106 20.41 8.04 -1.17
N LEU A 107 20.05 9.30 -0.86
CA LEU A 107 20.91 10.45 -1.13
C LEU A 107 22.17 10.46 -0.26
N LEU A 108 22.08 10.01 0.99
CA LEU A 108 23.23 9.88 1.88
C LEU A 108 24.18 8.76 1.41
N LEU A 109 23.63 7.64 0.95
CA LEU A 109 24.42 6.51 0.45
C LEU A 109 25.07 6.81 -0.90
N ALA A 110 24.51 7.71 -1.70
CA ALA A 110 25.02 8.06 -3.03
C ALA A 110 26.47 8.58 -3.00
N GLN A 111 26.94 9.10 -1.85
CA GLN A 111 28.32 9.56 -1.67
C GLN A 111 29.35 8.42 -1.58
N LYS A 112 28.93 7.20 -1.25
CA LYS A 112 29.85 6.06 -0.96
C LYS A 112 29.58 4.82 -1.80
N LEU A 113 28.31 4.52 -2.11
CA LEU A 113 27.88 3.25 -2.70
C LEU A 113 26.80 3.47 -3.77
N LEU A 114 27.19 3.93 -4.95
CA LEU A 114 26.28 4.30 -6.06
C LEU A 114 25.22 3.23 -6.36
N VAL A 115 25.63 1.97 -6.53
CA VAL A 115 24.70 0.87 -6.88
C VAL A 115 23.66 0.60 -5.77
N ILE A 116 24.05 0.67 -4.50
CA ILE A 116 23.12 0.46 -3.38
C ILE A 116 22.20 1.69 -3.25
N ALA A 117 22.75 2.89 -3.39
CA ALA A 117 21.97 4.13 -3.38
C ALA A 117 20.89 4.14 -4.47
N ASP A 118 21.23 3.70 -5.69
CA ASP A 118 20.27 3.61 -6.80
C ASP A 118 19.17 2.57 -6.53
N GLY A 119 19.50 1.42 -5.94
CA GLY A 119 18.51 0.42 -5.55
C GLY A 119 17.59 0.90 -4.41
N VAL A 120 18.15 1.56 -3.40
CA VAL A 120 17.36 2.16 -2.31
C VAL A 120 16.46 3.28 -2.81
N LEU A 121 16.95 4.12 -3.73
CA LEU A 121 16.14 5.15 -4.38
C LEU A 121 14.96 4.51 -5.12
N LEU A 122 15.22 3.49 -5.94
CA LEU A 122 14.18 2.80 -6.70
C LEU A 122 13.15 2.15 -5.76
N GLY A 123 13.61 1.54 -4.66
CA GLY A 123 12.72 0.99 -3.63
C GLY A 123 11.87 2.04 -2.93
N GLY A 124 12.44 3.21 -2.64
CA GLY A 124 11.69 4.37 -2.16
C GLY A 124 10.61 4.83 -3.13
N VAL A 125 10.91 4.87 -4.44
CA VAL A 125 9.94 5.22 -5.50
C VAL A 125 8.83 4.17 -5.59
N PHE A 126 9.15 2.87 -5.59
CA PHE A 126 8.12 1.82 -5.60
C PHE A 126 7.25 1.87 -4.34
N THR A 127 7.84 2.18 -3.18
CA THR A 127 7.08 2.37 -1.94
C THR A 127 6.18 3.61 -2.00
N LEU A 128 6.62 4.68 -2.66
CA LEU A 128 5.80 5.87 -2.91
C LEU A 128 4.59 5.52 -3.77
N LEU A 129 4.81 4.77 -4.85
CA LEU A 129 3.73 4.29 -5.72
C LEU A 129 2.75 3.41 -4.95
N TYR A 130 3.24 2.50 -4.11
CA TYR A 130 2.41 1.68 -3.24
C TYR A 130 1.53 2.53 -2.30
N SER A 131 2.10 3.56 -1.67
CA SER A 131 1.36 4.52 -0.85
C SER A 131 0.24 5.21 -1.63
N VAL A 132 0.55 5.70 -2.84
CA VAL A 132 -0.43 6.38 -3.71
C VAL A 132 -1.54 5.42 -4.12
N VAL A 133 -1.22 4.21 -4.56
CA VAL A 133 -2.25 3.22 -4.95
C VAL A 133 -3.16 2.90 -3.76
N ARG A 134 -2.61 2.75 -2.55
CA ARG A 134 -3.40 2.44 -1.35
C ARG A 134 -4.33 3.58 -0.92
N VAL A 135 -3.94 4.85 -1.11
CA VAL A 135 -4.76 5.99 -0.67
C VAL A 135 -6.09 6.08 -1.42
N PHE A 136 -6.17 5.58 -2.66
CA PHE A 136 -7.42 5.48 -3.40
C PHE A 136 -8.45 4.58 -2.70
N GLY A 137 -8.03 3.64 -1.85
CA GLY A 137 -8.93 2.83 -1.03
C GLY A 137 -9.46 3.51 0.23
N SER A 138 -9.07 4.76 0.52
CA SER A 138 -9.42 5.43 1.80
C SER A 138 -10.81 6.07 1.86
N GLY A 139 -11.51 6.21 0.73
CA GLY A 139 -12.82 6.88 0.67
C GLY A 139 -12.81 8.39 0.91
N ASP A 140 -11.66 9.01 1.23
CA ASP A 140 -11.53 10.44 1.55
C ASP A 140 -10.72 11.19 0.49
N ASP A 141 -11.40 12.04 -0.29
CA ASP A 141 -10.78 12.79 -1.38
C ASP A 141 -9.76 13.82 -0.91
N LYS A 142 -9.94 14.41 0.27
CA LYS A 142 -8.98 15.39 0.81
C LYS A 142 -7.66 14.71 1.17
N VAL A 143 -7.73 13.51 1.75
CA VAL A 143 -6.54 12.73 2.09
C VAL A 143 -5.85 12.21 0.83
N ARG A 144 -6.61 11.71 -0.14
CA ARG A 144 -6.08 11.28 -1.45
C ARG A 144 -5.29 12.41 -2.12
N PHE A 145 -5.89 13.59 -2.22
CA PHE A 145 -5.24 14.76 -2.80
C PHE A 145 -3.97 15.12 -2.04
N SER A 146 -4.03 15.20 -0.70
CA SER A 146 -2.88 15.55 0.14
C SER A 146 -1.69 14.60 -0.02
N VAL A 147 -1.93 13.28 0.00
CA VAL A 147 -0.87 12.27 -0.18
C VAL A 147 -0.25 12.37 -1.57
N VAL A 148 -1.07 12.52 -2.61
CA VAL A 148 -0.58 12.66 -4.00
C VAL A 148 0.23 13.95 -4.16
N THR A 149 -0.20 15.06 -3.58
CA THR A 149 0.55 16.32 -3.60
C THR A 149 1.91 16.19 -2.91
N VAL A 150 1.95 15.58 -1.72
CA VAL A 150 3.22 15.34 -1.01
C VAL A 150 4.13 14.44 -1.83
N GLY A 151 3.61 13.35 -2.40
CA GLY A 151 4.37 12.46 -3.26
C GLY A 151 4.95 13.17 -4.50
N LEU A 152 4.16 14.06 -5.13
CA LEU A 152 4.62 14.88 -6.24
C LEU A 152 5.74 15.84 -5.81
N CYS A 153 5.59 16.55 -4.70
CA CYS A 153 6.63 17.44 -4.17
C CYS A 153 7.93 16.69 -3.89
N VAL A 154 7.84 15.48 -3.29
CA VAL A 154 8.99 14.62 -3.02
C VAL A 154 9.66 14.19 -4.33
N ALA A 155 8.89 13.73 -5.31
CA ALA A 155 9.42 13.30 -6.61
C ALA A 155 10.15 14.45 -7.34
N LEU A 156 9.57 15.65 -7.37
CA LEU A 156 10.18 16.83 -7.97
C LEU A 156 11.46 17.25 -7.23
N THR A 157 11.43 17.28 -5.90
CA THR A 157 12.58 17.67 -5.07
C THR A 157 13.76 16.71 -5.27
N LEU A 158 13.51 15.41 -5.26
CA LEU A 158 14.54 14.40 -5.45
C LEU A 158 15.08 14.39 -6.88
N GLY A 159 14.22 14.56 -7.87
CA GLY A 159 14.63 14.72 -9.26
C GLY A 159 15.58 15.91 -9.41
N TYR A 160 15.23 17.05 -8.83
CA TYR A 160 16.09 18.24 -8.83
C TYR A 160 17.43 18.00 -8.14
N ILE A 161 17.43 17.45 -6.91
CA ILE A 161 18.67 17.22 -6.15
C ILE A 161 19.57 16.20 -6.84
N LYS A 162 19.02 15.11 -7.38
CA LYS A 162 19.81 14.04 -7.97
C LYS A 162 20.36 14.41 -9.34
N PHE A 163 19.55 15.01 -10.22
CA PHE A 163 19.95 15.24 -11.61
C PHE A 163 20.59 16.61 -11.83
N ILE A 164 20.14 17.67 -11.15
CA ILE A 164 20.64 19.03 -11.43
C ILE A 164 21.78 19.42 -10.50
N ARG A 165 21.73 19.03 -9.21
CA ARG A 165 22.77 19.42 -8.25
C ARG A 165 24.04 18.58 -8.37
N GLN A 166 23.97 17.34 -8.85
CA GLN A 166 25.16 16.48 -9.01
C GLN A 166 25.95 16.74 -10.30
N GLU A 167 25.41 17.51 -11.25
CA GLU A 167 26.14 17.95 -12.45
C GLU A 167 27.01 19.21 -12.22
N LYS A 168 26.94 19.84 -11.03
CA LYS A 168 27.84 20.92 -10.60
C LYS A 168 28.86 20.39 -9.61
#